data_AF-X0TSD6-F1
#
_entry.id   AF-X0TSD6-F1
#
_cell.length_a   1.000
_cell.length_b   1.000
_cell.length_c   1.000
_cell.angle_alpha   90.00
_cell.angle_beta   90.00
_cell.angle_gamma   90.00
#
_symmetry.space_group_name_H-M   'P 1'
#
loop_
_entity.id
_entity.type
_entity.pdbx_description
1 polymer ?
#
loop_
_entity_poly.entity_id
_entity_poly.type
_entity_poly.pdbx_seq_one_letter_code
_entity_poly.pdbx_strand_id
1 'polypeptide(L)'
;MSDYAQLPWELQHEVNVLVEQTKKRSGWPVRQTLRALEIAPATYYRWCRVMALSTRRARSPAGSMYELLPSEREAIIDYALKHPEIRHRELAWKML
;
A
#
# COMPACT_ATOMS: atom_id res chain seq x y z
N MET A 1 -29.09 -4.58 -5.51
CA MET A 1 -27.67 -5.02 -5.46
C MET A 1 -26.91 -3.94 -4.72
N SER A 2 -26.71 -4.12 -3.42
CA SER A 2 -25.99 -3.15 -2.59
C SER A 2 -24.53 -3.11 -3.04
N ASP A 3 -24.07 -1.93 -3.47
CA ASP A 3 -22.72 -1.75 -3.97
C ASP A 3 -21.72 -1.63 -2.81
N TYR A 4 -21.44 -2.78 -2.19
CA TYR A 4 -20.49 -2.89 -1.10
C TYR A 4 -19.06 -2.58 -1.53
N ALA A 5 -18.75 -2.44 -2.82
CA ALA A 5 -17.39 -2.25 -3.32
C ALA A 5 -16.71 -0.95 -2.84
N GLN A 6 -17.49 0.03 -2.39
CA GLN A 6 -17.02 1.33 -1.89
C GLN A 6 -17.06 1.48 -0.36
N LEU A 7 -17.30 0.39 0.39
CA LEU A 7 -17.33 0.49 1.85
C LEU A 7 -16.01 1.04 2.42
N PRO A 8 -16.07 1.95 3.42
CA PRO A 8 -14.93 2.40 4.20
C PRO A 8 -14.10 1.24 4.77
N TRP A 9 -12.80 1.42 4.91
CA TRP A 9 -11.87 0.35 5.30
C TRP A 9 -12.15 -0.18 6.72
N GLU A 10 -12.72 0.66 7.59
CA GLU A 10 -13.16 0.30 8.94
C GLU A 10 -14.23 -0.80 8.88
N LEU A 11 -15.25 -0.61 8.04
CA LEU A 11 -16.32 -1.58 7.84
C LEU A 11 -15.81 -2.85 7.15
N GLN A 12 -14.81 -2.76 6.27
CA GLN A 12 -14.18 -3.95 5.68
C GLN A 12 -13.48 -4.81 6.76
N HIS A 13 -12.87 -4.17 7.76
CA HIS A 13 -12.22 -4.87 8.87
C HIS A 13 -13.24 -5.55 9.77
N GLU A 14 -14.33 -4.85 10.12
CA GLU A 14 -15.43 -5.41 10.92
C GLU A 14 -16.05 -6.63 10.24
N VAL A 15 -16.29 -6.56 8.93
CA VAL A 15 -16.80 -7.70 8.15
C VAL A 15 -15.84 -8.89 8.23
N ASN A 16 -14.52 -8.66 8.11
CA ASN A 16 -13.52 -9.72 8.20
C ASN A 16 -13.55 -10.39 9.59
N VAL A 17 -13.56 -9.58 10.66
CA VAL A 17 -13.64 -10.07 12.04
C VAL A 17 -14.91 -10.89 12.25
N LEU A 18 -16.06 -10.40 11.80
CA LEU A 18 -17.36 -11.08 11.93
C LEU A 18 -17.38 -12.43 11.19
N VAL A 19 -16.83 -12.46 9.97
CA VAL A 19 -16.73 -13.69 9.17
C VAL A 19 -15.87 -14.73 9.88
N GLU A 20 -14.71 -14.35 10.42
CA GLU A 20 -13.83 -15.27 11.14
C GLU A 20 -14.42 -15.74 12.47
N GLN A 21 -15.09 -14.85 13.22
CA GLN A 21 -15.80 -15.22 14.45
C GLN A 21 -16.93 -16.21 14.16
N THR A 22 -17.72 -15.99 13.10
CA THR A 22 -18.83 -16.87 12.71
C THR A 22 -18.32 -18.23 12.26
N LYS A 23 -17.21 -18.26 11.53
CA LYS A 23 -16.55 -19.51 11.14
C LYS A 23 -16.09 -20.30 12.37
N LYS A 24 -15.47 -19.64 13.36
CA LYS A 24 -15.00 -20.29 14.59
C LYS A 24 -16.13 -20.79 15.49
N ARG A 25 -17.19 -20.00 15.66
CA ARG A 25 -18.29 -20.32 16.58
C ARG A 25 -19.27 -21.35 15.99
N SER A 26 -19.61 -21.17 14.72
CA SER A 26 -20.71 -21.91 14.07
C SER A 26 -20.21 -23.04 13.16
N GLY A 27 -18.91 -23.05 12.82
CA GLY A 27 -18.36 -23.92 11.78
C GLY A 27 -18.81 -23.54 10.37
N TRP A 28 -19.48 -22.39 10.20
CA TRP A 28 -20.03 -22.00 8.90
C TRP A 28 -18.91 -21.68 7.91
N PRO A 29 -18.98 -22.20 6.68
CA PRO A 29 -18.04 -21.83 5.64
C PRO A 29 -18.19 -20.34 5.32
N VAL A 30 -17.06 -19.67 5.07
CA VAL A 30 -16.99 -18.22 4.78
C VAL A 30 -18.02 -17.79 3.73
N ARG A 31 -18.20 -18.58 2.66
CA ARG A 31 -19.16 -18.29 1.59
C ARG A 31 -20.61 -18.24 2.07
N GLN A 32 -20.97 -19.08 3.05
CA GLN A 32 -22.31 -19.09 3.64
C GLN A 32 -22.53 -17.85 4.48
N THR A 33 -21.54 -17.46 5.28
CA THR A 33 -21.58 -16.20 6.06
C THR A 33 -21.67 -14.99 5.14
N LEU A 34 -20.87 -14.94 4.06
CA LEU A 34 -20.92 -13.84 3.08
C LEU A 34 -22.27 -13.76 2.36
N ARG A 35 -22.90 -14.90 2.05
CA ARG A 35 -24.25 -14.94 1.48
C ARG A 35 -25.28 -14.35 2.46
N ALA A 36 -25.18 -14.66 3.75
CA ALA A 36 -26.07 -14.09 4.77
C ALA A 36 -25.86 -12.58 4.98
N LEU A 37 -24.64 -12.09 4.73
CA LEU A 37 -24.29 -10.66 4.76
C LEU A 37 -24.57 -9.94 3.42
N GLU A 38 -25.07 -10.67 2.41
CA GLU A 38 -25.27 -10.17 1.03
C GLU A 38 -24.01 -9.62 0.35
N ILE A 39 -22.82 -10.05 0.81
CA ILE A 39 -21.54 -9.61 0.27
C ILE A 39 -21.09 -10.59 -0.81
N ALA A 40 -20.80 -10.07 -2.00
CA ALA A 40 -20.22 -10.85 -3.07
C ALA A 40 -18.84 -11.41 -2.66
N PRO A 41 -18.57 -12.72 -2.84
CA PRO A 41 -17.28 -13.31 -2.47
C PRO A 41 -16.07 -12.63 -3.12
N ALA A 42 -16.24 -12.15 -4.37
CA ALA A 42 -15.19 -11.42 -5.08
C ALA A 42 -14.77 -10.14 -4.34
N THR A 43 -15.73 -9.39 -3.81
CA THR A 43 -15.50 -8.17 -3.04
C THR A 43 -14.74 -8.49 -1.75
N TYR A 44 -15.18 -9.50 -1.01
CA TYR A 44 -14.51 -9.95 0.22
C TYR A 44 -13.05 -10.35 -0.02
N TYR A 45 -12.78 -11.22 -1.00
CA TYR A 45 -11.42 -11.67 -1.27
C TYR A 45 -10.53 -10.56 -1.86
N ARG A 46 -11.12 -9.58 -2.57
CA ARG A 46 -10.40 -8.37 -3.00
C ARG A 46 -9.92 -7.57 -1.79
N TRP A 47 -10.78 -7.33 -0.78
CA TRP A 47 -10.36 -6.66 0.46
C TRP A 47 -9.29 -7.44 1.20
N CYS A 48 -9.45 -8.75 1.36
CA CYS A 48 -8.43 -9.59 1.98
C CYS A 48 -7.07 -9.48 1.27
N ARG A 49 -7.06 -9.40 -0.06
CA ARG A 49 -5.82 -9.20 -0.84
C ARG A 49 -5.19 -7.83 -0.58
N VAL A 50 -6.00 -6.77 -0.57
CA VAL A 50 -5.51 -5.40 -0.28
C VAL A 50 -4.97 -5.30 1.14
N MET A 51 -5.67 -5.86 2.14
CA MET A 51 -5.19 -5.90 3.53
C MET A 51 -3.91 -6.73 3.68
N ALA A 52 -3.79 -7.87 2.99
CA ALA A 52 -2.56 -8.65 2.99
C ALA A 52 -1.38 -7.91 2.35
N LEU A 53 -1.65 -7.06 1.34
CA LEU A 53 -0.65 -6.19 0.72
C LEU A 53 -0.25 -5.04 1.64
N SER A 54 -1.18 -4.45 2.40
CA SER A 54 -0.86 -3.38 3.35
C SER A 54 -0.11 -3.90 4.59
N THR A 55 -0.42 -5.11 5.06
CA THR A 55 0.30 -5.76 6.17
C THR A 55 1.67 -6.30 5.76
N ARG A 56 1.88 -6.64 4.48
CA ARG A 56 3.23 -6.81 3.92
C ARG A 56 3.90 -5.45 3.89
N ARG A 57 4.47 -5.06 5.04
CA ARG A 57 5.40 -3.95 5.29
C ARG A 57 5.83 -3.36 3.96
N ALA A 58 5.31 -2.17 3.64
CA ALA A 58 5.55 -1.42 2.42
C ALA A 58 6.92 -1.82 1.89
N ARG A 59 6.95 -2.76 0.93
CA ARG A 59 8.19 -3.09 0.26
C ARG A 59 8.58 -1.75 -0.30
N SER A 60 9.69 -1.17 0.18
CA SER A 60 10.24 0.04 -0.40
C SER A 60 10.12 -0.15 -1.90
N PRO A 61 9.51 0.80 -2.63
CA PRO A 61 9.35 0.65 -4.07
C PRO A 61 10.68 0.17 -4.62
N ALA A 62 10.67 -0.87 -5.46
CA ALA A 62 11.90 -1.42 -6.01
C ALA A 62 12.70 -0.23 -6.54
N GLY A 63 13.83 0.06 -5.89
CA GLY A 63 14.55 1.30 -6.14
C GLY A 63 14.81 1.44 -7.62
N SER A 64 14.57 2.63 -8.17
CA SER A 64 14.87 2.86 -9.58
C SER A 64 16.35 2.57 -9.80
N MET A 65 16.73 1.99 -10.94
CA MET A 65 18.16 1.82 -11.30
C MET A 65 18.92 3.16 -11.30
N TYR A 66 18.17 4.26 -11.40
CA TYR A 66 18.65 5.64 -11.40
C TYR A 66 18.43 6.35 -10.06
N GLU A 67 18.13 5.61 -8.99
CA GLU A 67 17.97 6.20 -7.67
C GLU A 67 19.32 6.55 -7.06
N LEU A 68 19.48 7.83 -6.69
CA LEU A 68 20.69 8.32 -6.03
C LEU A 68 20.89 7.62 -4.69
N LEU A 69 22.11 7.13 -4.46
CA LEU A 69 22.52 6.67 -3.14
C LEU A 69 22.43 7.84 -2.14
N PRO A 70 22.17 7.57 -0.85
CA PRO A 70 22.15 8.61 0.18
C PRO A 70 23.43 9.46 0.20
N SER A 71 24.59 8.84 -0.01
CA SER A 71 25.89 9.53 -0.09
C SER A 71 26.00 10.43 -1.32
N GLU A 72 25.44 10.03 -2.47
CA GLU A 72 25.44 10.85 -3.69
C GLU A 72 24.55 12.06 -3.49
N ARG A 73 23.39 11.88 -2.86
CA ARG A 73 22.50 12.98 -2.49
C ARG A 73 23.20 14.00 -1.59
N GLU A 74 23.91 13.53 -0.56
CA GLU A 74 24.66 14.42 0.35
C GLU A 74 25.75 15.20 -0.40
N ALA A 75 26.52 14.55 -1.28
CA ALA A 75 27.53 15.22 -2.10
C ALA A 75 26.94 16.30 -3.02
N ILE A 76 25.79 16.02 -3.65
CA ILE A 76 25.07 16.99 -4.49
C ILE A 76 24.60 18.19 -3.67
N ILE A 77 24.04 17.96 -2.48
CA ILE A 77 23.59 19.01 -1.57
C ILE A 77 24.78 19.88 -1.11
N ASP A 78 25.85 19.26 -0.65
CA ASP A 78 27.06 19.96 -0.20
C ASP A 78 27.66 20.82 -1.31
N TYR A 79 27.69 20.31 -2.54
CA TYR A 79 28.21 21.07 -3.67
C TYR A 79 27.31 22.25 -4.03
N ALA A 80 25.98 22.05 -4.04
CA ALA A 80 25.02 23.11 -4.31
C ALA A 80 25.08 24.22 -3.24
N LEU A 81 25.29 23.86 -1.96
CA LEU A 81 25.43 24.83 -0.87
C LEU A 81 26.74 25.63 -0.97
N LYS A 82 27.82 25.01 -1.44
CA LYS A 82 29.11 25.69 -1.67
C LYS A 82 29.09 26.62 -2.89
N HIS A 83 28.16 26.39 -3.83
CA HIS A 83 28.05 27.11 -5.10
C HIS A 83 26.61 27.58 -5.38
N PRO A 84 26.06 28.51 -4.57
CA PRO A 84 24.68 28.97 -4.70
C PRO A 84 24.37 29.66 -6.04
N GLU A 85 25.40 30.11 -6.77
CA GLU A 85 25.30 30.73 -8.09
C GLU A 85 24.99 29.74 -9.22
N ILE A 86 25.27 28.45 -9.01
CA ILE A 86 25.15 27.42 -10.05
C ILE A 86 23.68 27.02 -10.20
N ARG A 87 23.19 27.05 -11.45
CA ARG A 87 21.84 26.59 -11.77
C ARG A 87 21.77 25.05 -11.78
N HIS A 88 20.60 24.49 -11.47
CA HIS A 88 20.37 23.03 -11.43
C HIS A 88 20.87 22.27 -12.67
N ARG A 89 20.79 22.87 -13.86
CA ARG A 89 21.29 22.26 -15.11
C ARG A 89 22.82 22.15 -15.12
N GLU A 90 23.50 23.19 -14.68
CA GLU A 90 24.97 23.21 -14.60
C GLU A 90 25.49 22.30 -13.48
N LEU A 91 24.76 22.22 -12.36
CA LEU A 91 25.02 21.27 -11.29
C LEU A 91 25.04 19.83 -11.81
N ALA A 92 24.04 19.45 -12.61
CA ALA A 92 23.97 18.12 -13.22
C ALA A 92 25.16 17.82 -14.14
N TRP A 93 25.63 18.79 -14.93
CA TRP A 93 26.82 18.62 -15.78
C TRP A 93 28.12 18.50 -14.99
N LYS A 94 28.23 19.14 -13.83
CA LYS A 94 29.43 19.09 -12.98
C LYS A 94 29.50 17.86 -12.08
N MET A 95 28.39 17.14 -11.90
CA MET A 95 28.24 15.98 -11.01
C MET A 95 27.97 14.67 -11.77
N LEU A 96 28.07 14.68 -13.10
CA LEU A 96 28.09 13.50 -13.99
C LEU A 96 29.48 12.88 -14.00
#